data_AF-A0A478FRE3-F1
#
_entry.id   AF-A0A478FRE3-F1
#
_cell.length_a   1.000
_cell.length_b   1.000
_cell.length_c   1.000
_cell.angle_alpha   90.00
_cell.angle_beta   90.00
_cell.angle_gamma   90.00
#
_symmetry.space_group_name_H-M   'P 1'
#
loop_
_entity.id
_entity.type
_entity.pdbx_description
1 polymer ?
#
loop_
_entity_poly.entity_id
_entity_poly.type
_entity_poly.pdbx_seq_one_letter_code
_entity_poly.pdbx_strand_id
1 'polypeptide(L)'
;MSLGKAAAAGGVAILVASGGYGLSFLVNNGMPGYEPFKTNTSNLYVYEYPDYFVDASKNESWWNWVYKNRYSVGSDNKDSDNETRENPQQGFTGLDKGAGKDAKAIQKVCGDVYKLEKTKVKTENLSTGDFSESDIWRYCTAVKKKPKTIDRETEEKATYTTENSYGKDNTDKLVAITGNDSFWNEQQRLFFEDKWERSGSKATENSLFHNLFNKNKRGERKDAETLRSTCQIAYGKTSSGSEAPEADVFRYCSLKRTKS
;
A
#
# COMPACT_ATOMS: atom_id res chain seq x y z
N MET A 1 4.88 -22.21 -51.99
CA MET A 1 5.16 -22.91 -50.72
C MET A 1 5.86 -21.94 -49.78
N SER A 2 5.34 -21.79 -48.55
CA SER A 2 6.08 -21.41 -47.32
C SER A 2 6.70 -20.00 -47.27
N LEU A 3 6.61 -19.19 -46.22
CA LEU A 3 5.96 -19.25 -44.91
C LEU A 3 5.95 -17.79 -44.39
N GLY A 4 4.80 -17.30 -43.94
CA GLY A 4 4.70 -16.00 -43.29
C GLY A 4 5.33 -16.03 -41.89
N LYS A 5 6.11 -15.00 -41.55
CA LYS A 5 6.50 -14.72 -40.16
C LYS A 5 5.57 -13.65 -39.60
N ALA A 6 4.48 -14.10 -38.97
CA ALA A 6 3.68 -13.26 -38.11
C ALA A 6 4.43 -13.07 -36.79
N ALA A 7 4.85 -11.84 -36.50
CA ALA A 7 5.31 -11.46 -35.18
C ALA A 7 4.09 -11.43 -34.25
N ALA A 8 4.02 -12.39 -33.33
CA ALA A 8 3.04 -12.40 -32.26
C ALA A 8 3.37 -11.26 -31.29
N ALA A 9 2.67 -10.13 -31.43
CA ALA A 9 2.62 -9.10 -30.41
C ALA A 9 1.93 -9.70 -29.17
N GLY A 10 2.69 -9.86 -28.08
CA GLY A 10 2.17 -10.27 -26.79
C GLY A 10 1.28 -9.18 -26.20
N GLY A 11 -0.02 -9.25 -26.50
CA GLY A 11 -1.03 -8.40 -25.89
C GLY A 11 -1.26 -8.80 -24.44
N VAL A 12 -0.90 -7.94 -23.50
CA VAL A 12 -1.38 -8.04 -22.12
C VAL A 12 -2.85 -7.62 -22.13
N ALA A 13 -3.74 -8.59 -22.01
CA ALA A 13 -5.16 -8.33 -21.81
C ALA A 13 -5.36 -7.75 -20.41
N ILE A 14 -5.59 -6.44 -20.32
CA ILE A 14 -6.03 -5.80 -19.09
C ILE A 14 -7.51 -6.14 -18.93
N LEU A 15 -7.81 -7.05 -18.00
CA LEU A 15 -9.17 -7.34 -17.56
C LEU A 15 -9.76 -6.08 -16.91
N VAL A 16 -10.50 -5.32 -17.72
CA VAL A 16 -11.42 -4.28 -17.24
C VAL A 16 -12.66 -4.98 -16.69
N ALA A 17 -12.54 -5.52 -15.47
CA ALA A 17 -13.70 -6.00 -14.73
C ALA A 17 -14.46 -4.80 -14.16
N SER A 18 -15.36 -4.25 -14.99
CA SER A 18 -16.63 -3.61 -14.63
C SER A 18 -16.68 -2.85 -13.29
N GLY A 19 -16.56 -1.52 -13.35
CA GLY A 19 -17.09 -0.62 -12.30
C GLY A 19 -16.17 0.52 -11.88
N GLY A 20 -15.90 1.46 -12.78
CA GLY A 20 -15.26 2.74 -12.44
C GLY A 20 -14.33 3.23 -13.54
N TYR A 21 -14.86 4.08 -14.43
CA TYR A 21 -14.02 4.86 -15.35
C TYR A 21 -13.03 5.68 -14.52
N GLY A 22 -11.73 5.36 -14.60
CA GLY A 22 -10.66 6.22 -14.05
C GLY A 22 -9.60 5.57 -13.15
N LEU A 23 -9.71 4.30 -12.76
CA LEU A 23 -8.70 3.67 -11.87
C LEU A 23 -7.67 2.78 -12.59
N SER A 24 -7.91 2.43 -13.85
CA SER A 24 -7.03 1.53 -14.63
C SER A 24 -5.64 2.10 -14.93
N PHE A 25 -5.42 3.41 -14.71
CA PHE A 25 -4.11 4.06 -14.89
C PHE A 25 -3.32 4.25 -13.58
N LEU A 26 -3.95 4.11 -12.41
CA LEU A 26 -3.33 4.48 -11.12
C LEU A 26 -2.48 3.38 -10.47
N VAL A 27 -2.45 2.18 -11.07
CA VAL A 27 -1.55 1.14 -10.58
C VAL A 27 -0.23 1.25 -11.35
N ASN A 28 0.71 1.97 -10.75
CA ASN A 28 2.08 2.15 -11.26
C ASN A 28 2.58 0.85 -11.92
N ASN A 29 2.91 0.92 -13.20
CA ASN A 29 3.53 -0.15 -13.97
C ASN A 29 2.75 -1.49 -14.01
N GLY A 30 1.42 -1.43 -13.95
CA GLY A 30 0.58 -2.61 -14.11
C GLY A 30 0.75 -3.64 -13.00
N MET A 31 0.93 -3.19 -11.74
CA MET A 31 0.92 -4.07 -10.57
C MET A 31 -0.37 -4.92 -10.57
N PRO A 32 -0.27 -6.26 -10.56
CA PRO A 32 -1.44 -7.12 -10.52
C PRO A 32 -2.29 -6.88 -9.27
N GLY A 33 -3.59 -7.14 -9.37
CA GLY A 33 -4.43 -7.27 -8.18
C GLY A 33 -3.90 -8.35 -7.24
N TYR A 34 -4.15 -8.20 -5.94
CA TYR A 34 -3.72 -9.13 -4.92
C TYR A 34 -4.77 -9.30 -3.83
N GLU A 35 -4.71 -10.43 -3.14
CA GLU A 35 -5.41 -10.68 -1.90
C GLU A 35 -4.51 -10.36 -0.71
N PRO A 36 -4.97 -9.54 0.25
CA PRO A 36 -4.18 -9.21 1.43
C PRO A 36 -4.11 -10.39 2.41
N PHE A 37 -2.97 -10.50 3.11
CA PHE A 37 -2.74 -11.46 4.17
C PHE A 37 -3.58 -11.14 5.40
N LYS A 38 -4.29 -12.14 5.91
CA LYS A 38 -5.13 -12.00 7.10
C LYS A 38 -4.59 -12.86 8.23
N THR A 39 -4.47 -12.26 9.41
CA THR A 39 -4.12 -12.97 10.65
C THR A 39 -4.90 -12.39 11.82
N ASN A 40 -5.24 -13.23 12.79
CA ASN A 40 -5.87 -12.83 14.05
C ASN A 40 -4.88 -12.82 15.22
N THR A 41 -3.59 -13.06 14.93
CA THR A 41 -2.55 -13.24 15.95
C THR A 41 -1.81 -11.93 16.20
N SER A 42 -2.13 -11.27 17.32
CA SER A 42 -1.74 -9.87 17.59
C SER A 42 -0.26 -9.60 17.88
N ASN A 43 0.52 -10.63 18.27
CA ASN A 43 1.96 -10.50 18.51
C ASN A 43 2.80 -10.54 17.22
N LEU A 44 2.19 -10.89 16.08
CA LEU A 44 2.89 -10.91 14.80
C LEU A 44 3.12 -9.48 14.28
N TYR A 45 4.25 -9.29 13.61
CA TYR A 45 4.60 -7.99 13.04
C TYR A 45 3.54 -7.45 12.06
N VAL A 46 3.03 -8.33 11.19
CA VAL A 46 2.09 -7.97 10.11
C VAL A 46 0.67 -7.69 10.59
N TYR A 47 0.32 -8.03 11.83
CA TYR A 47 -1.03 -7.91 12.36
C TYR A 47 -1.57 -6.47 12.29
N GLU A 48 -0.69 -5.47 12.47
CA GLU A 48 -1.07 -4.06 12.48
C GLU A 48 -1.40 -3.51 11.09
N TYR A 49 -1.06 -4.23 10.01
CA TYR A 49 -1.08 -3.71 8.64
C TYR A 49 -1.80 -4.63 7.65
N PRO A 50 -2.98 -5.17 8.00
CA PRO A 50 -3.54 -6.36 7.35
C PRO A 50 -3.95 -6.15 5.88
N ASP A 51 -4.06 -4.92 5.38
CA ASP A 51 -4.49 -4.67 4.00
C ASP A 51 -3.32 -4.55 3.01
N TYR A 52 -2.09 -4.34 3.49
CA TYR A 52 -0.95 -4.06 2.61
C TYR A 52 -0.06 -5.28 2.39
N PHE A 53 0.01 -6.18 3.36
CA PHE A 53 0.79 -7.41 3.22
C PHE A 53 0.08 -8.36 2.27
N VAL A 54 0.79 -8.88 1.27
CA VAL A 54 0.20 -9.73 0.24
C VAL A 54 0.17 -11.18 0.69
N ASP A 55 -0.95 -11.89 0.53
CA ASP A 55 -1.05 -13.28 0.98
C ASP A 55 -0.04 -14.19 0.25
N ALA A 56 0.91 -14.76 1.01
CA ALA A 56 1.97 -15.63 0.50
C ALA A 56 1.46 -17.02 0.10
N SER A 57 0.22 -17.41 0.45
CA SER A 57 -0.41 -18.64 -0.03
C SER A 57 -1.05 -18.50 -1.42
N LYS A 58 -1.14 -17.26 -1.94
CA LYS A 58 -1.81 -16.89 -3.18
C LYS A 58 -0.97 -15.87 -3.97
N ASN A 59 -1.58 -15.21 -4.96
CA ASN A 59 -1.03 -14.01 -5.63
C ASN A 59 0.24 -14.23 -6.47
N GLU A 60 0.38 -15.39 -7.12
CA GLU A 60 1.56 -15.73 -7.95
C GLU A 60 1.98 -14.62 -8.92
N SER A 61 1.02 -14.04 -9.65
CA SER A 61 1.29 -12.93 -10.59
C SER A 61 1.89 -11.71 -9.90
N TRP A 62 1.42 -11.38 -8.69
CA TRP A 62 1.93 -10.24 -7.91
C TRP A 62 3.36 -10.51 -7.43
N TRP A 63 3.65 -11.71 -6.92
CA TRP A 63 5.00 -12.07 -6.48
C TRP A 63 6.01 -12.00 -7.61
N ASN A 64 5.65 -12.52 -8.79
CA ASN A 64 6.48 -12.42 -9.99
C ASN A 64 6.66 -10.97 -10.45
N TRP A 65 5.61 -10.15 -10.33
CA TRP A 65 5.70 -8.72 -10.61
C TRP A 65 6.65 -8.01 -9.64
N VAL A 66 6.59 -8.27 -8.33
CA VAL A 66 7.52 -7.67 -7.35
C VAL A 66 8.95 -8.06 -7.63
N TYR A 67 9.19 -9.33 -7.94
CA TYR A 67 10.54 -9.77 -8.32
C TYR A 67 11.05 -8.98 -9.52
N LYS A 68 10.27 -8.91 -10.59
CA LYS A 68 10.66 -8.20 -11.82
C LYS A 68 10.84 -6.70 -11.61
N ASN A 69 9.96 -6.05 -10.87
CA ASN A 69 9.86 -4.59 -10.84
C ASN A 69 10.56 -3.94 -9.66
N ARG A 70 10.78 -4.66 -8.55
CA ARG A 70 11.39 -4.12 -7.32
C ARG A 70 12.69 -4.82 -6.93
N TYR A 71 12.81 -6.12 -7.19
CA TYR A 71 13.95 -6.91 -6.74
C TYR A 71 15.06 -7.01 -7.80
N SER A 72 14.69 -7.51 -8.99
CA SER A 72 15.53 -7.75 -10.16
C SER A 72 15.72 -6.46 -10.95
N VAL A 73 16.50 -5.54 -10.38
CA VAL A 73 16.88 -4.28 -11.04
C VAL A 73 17.97 -4.49 -12.08
N GLY A 74 18.00 -3.62 -13.08
CA GLY A 74 19.03 -3.63 -14.12
C GLY A 74 20.39 -3.18 -13.59
N SER A 75 21.37 -3.04 -14.50
CA SER A 75 22.72 -2.58 -14.17
C SER A 75 22.79 -1.17 -13.60
N ASP A 76 21.75 -0.36 -13.79
CA ASP A 76 21.59 0.97 -13.20
C ASP A 76 21.11 0.94 -11.74
N ASN A 77 20.84 -0.25 -11.20
CA ASN A 77 20.27 -0.47 -9.87
C ASN A 77 18.96 0.27 -9.63
N LYS A 78 18.18 0.54 -10.68
CA LYS A 78 16.90 1.22 -10.55
C LYS A 78 15.73 0.26 -10.71
N ASP A 79 14.72 0.49 -9.90
CA ASP A 79 13.45 -0.22 -10.01
C ASP A 79 12.50 0.45 -11.01
N SER A 80 11.31 -0.11 -11.13
CA SER A 80 10.32 0.33 -12.13
C SER A 80 9.83 1.77 -11.90
N ASP A 81 10.01 2.33 -10.70
CA ASP A 81 9.69 3.74 -10.41
C ASP A 81 10.91 4.65 -10.58
N ASN A 82 12.00 4.17 -11.19
CA ASN A 82 13.27 4.88 -11.40
C ASN A 82 13.94 5.30 -10.08
N GLU A 83 13.61 4.65 -8.96
CA GLU A 83 14.31 4.82 -7.68
C GLU A 83 15.50 3.87 -7.59
N THR A 84 16.60 4.33 -6.98
CA THR A 84 17.74 3.47 -6.67
C THR A 84 17.32 2.42 -5.64
N ARG A 85 17.43 1.15 -6.01
CA ARG A 85 17.16 0.02 -5.12
C ARG A 85 18.37 -0.22 -4.23
N GLU A 86 18.17 -0.06 -2.93
CA GLU A 86 19.16 -0.48 -1.93
C GLU A 86 19.42 -1.98 -2.02
N ASN A 87 20.61 -2.40 -1.62
CA ASN A 87 20.94 -3.83 -1.59
C ASN A 87 20.03 -4.56 -0.59
N PRO A 88 19.39 -5.67 -1.00
CA PRO A 88 18.62 -6.50 -0.09
C PRO A 88 19.48 -6.92 1.09
N GLN A 89 18.89 -6.83 2.28
CA GLN A 89 19.49 -7.20 3.54
C GLN A 89 19.05 -8.61 3.93
N GLN A 90 19.47 -9.02 5.13
CA GLN A 90 19.30 -10.38 5.65
C GLN A 90 17.89 -10.96 5.42
N GLY A 91 17.85 -12.20 4.92
CA GLY A 91 16.62 -12.90 4.56
C GLY A 91 16.15 -12.64 3.13
N PHE A 92 16.49 -11.49 2.55
CA PHE A 92 16.14 -11.14 1.16
C PHE A 92 17.33 -11.18 0.20
N THR A 93 18.50 -11.64 0.63
CA THR A 93 19.68 -11.80 -0.24
C THR A 93 19.59 -13.04 -1.11
N GLY A 94 19.99 -12.93 -2.38
CA GLY A 94 20.19 -14.10 -3.26
C GLY A 94 18.90 -14.78 -3.73
N LEU A 95 17.76 -14.08 -3.65
CA LEU A 95 16.51 -14.53 -4.24
C LEU A 95 16.61 -14.48 -5.77
N ASP A 96 16.04 -15.48 -6.45
CA ASP A 96 16.13 -15.65 -7.91
C ASP A 96 14.77 -15.69 -8.61
N LYS A 97 13.67 -15.57 -7.85
CA LYS A 97 12.31 -15.49 -8.37
C LYS A 97 11.33 -14.88 -7.38
N GLY A 98 10.15 -14.52 -7.92
CA GLY A 98 9.05 -13.99 -7.14
C GLY A 98 8.25 -15.07 -6.43
N ALA A 99 7.51 -15.85 -7.21
CA ALA A 99 6.66 -16.91 -6.69
C ALA A 99 7.41 -18.23 -6.48
N GLY A 100 6.97 -19.01 -5.48
CA GLY A 100 7.54 -20.32 -5.18
C GLY A 100 7.52 -20.68 -3.69
N LYS A 101 7.79 -21.96 -3.41
CA LYS A 101 7.87 -22.51 -2.04
C LYS A 101 9.30 -22.72 -1.55
N ASP A 102 10.28 -22.60 -2.43
CA ASP A 102 11.69 -22.71 -2.12
C ASP A 102 12.23 -21.44 -1.46
N ALA A 103 13.35 -21.58 -0.75
CA ALA A 103 13.96 -20.50 0.02
C ALA A 103 14.48 -19.32 -0.83
N LYS A 104 14.54 -19.45 -2.17
CA LYS A 104 14.99 -18.39 -3.08
C LYS A 104 13.84 -17.59 -3.70
N ALA A 105 12.59 -17.92 -3.36
CA ALA A 105 11.41 -17.17 -3.78
C ALA A 105 11.03 -16.08 -2.78
N ILE A 106 10.77 -14.85 -3.25
CA ILE A 106 10.24 -13.75 -2.41
C ILE A 106 8.99 -14.19 -1.65
N GLN A 107 8.06 -14.88 -2.33
CA GLN A 107 6.82 -15.39 -1.74
C GLN A 107 7.07 -16.25 -0.50
N LYS A 108 8.06 -17.14 -0.55
CA LYS A 108 8.40 -18.02 0.57
C LYS A 108 8.96 -17.21 1.75
N VAL A 109 9.90 -16.31 1.48
CA VAL A 109 10.52 -15.46 2.51
C VAL A 109 9.48 -14.59 3.20
N CYS A 110 8.61 -13.93 2.43
CA CYS A 110 7.52 -13.14 2.99
C CYS A 110 6.55 -14.00 3.81
N GLY A 111 6.22 -15.21 3.35
CA GLY A 111 5.42 -16.15 4.14
C GLY A 111 6.05 -16.57 5.47
N ASP A 112 7.38 -16.54 5.58
CA ASP A 112 8.09 -16.76 6.85
C ASP A 112 8.07 -15.49 7.72
N VAL A 113 8.26 -14.31 7.12
CA VAL A 113 8.12 -13.01 7.80
C VAL A 113 6.78 -12.87 8.50
N TYR A 114 5.71 -13.39 7.89
CA TYR A 114 4.35 -13.24 8.44
C TYR A 114 4.13 -14.01 9.73
N LYS A 115 5.06 -14.92 10.08
CA LYS A 115 5.04 -15.70 11.31
C LYS A 115 5.97 -15.13 12.38
N LEU A 116 6.67 -14.03 12.09
CA LEU A 116 7.62 -13.42 13.00
C LEU A 116 6.93 -12.52 14.02
N GLU A 117 7.47 -12.55 15.24
CA GLU A 117 7.17 -11.57 16.26
C GLU A 117 7.77 -10.20 15.89
N LYS A 118 7.15 -9.13 16.39
CA LYS A 118 7.60 -7.74 16.18
C LYS A 118 9.09 -7.52 16.52
N THR A 119 9.61 -8.24 17.51
CA THR A 119 11.00 -8.09 17.98
C THR A 119 12.04 -8.55 16.96
N LYS A 120 11.67 -9.36 15.97
CA LYS A 120 12.53 -9.87 14.89
C LYS A 120 12.58 -8.98 13.67
N VAL A 121 11.76 -7.92 13.63
CA VAL A 121 11.77 -6.93 12.55
C VAL A 121 12.47 -5.68 13.07
N LYS A 122 13.52 -5.25 12.37
CA LYS A 122 14.38 -4.14 12.78
C LYS A 122 14.47 -3.09 11.69
N THR A 123 14.59 -1.83 12.09
CA THR A 123 14.92 -0.73 11.19
C THR A 123 16.43 -0.61 10.96
N GLU A 124 17.24 -1.01 11.95
CA GLU A 124 18.70 -0.87 11.95
C GLU A 124 19.34 -1.99 12.80
N ASN A 125 20.66 -2.15 12.71
CA ASN A 125 21.46 -3.09 13.54
C ASN A 125 20.95 -4.54 13.52
N LEU A 126 20.81 -5.10 12.31
CA LEU A 126 20.34 -6.46 12.11
C LEU A 126 21.29 -7.48 12.76
N SER A 127 20.72 -8.39 13.56
CA SER A 127 21.41 -9.57 14.07
C SER A 127 21.01 -10.81 13.28
N THR A 128 21.72 -11.93 13.51
CA THR A 128 21.38 -13.19 12.85
C THR A 128 19.93 -13.62 13.17
N GLY A 129 19.11 -13.77 12.14
CA GLY A 129 17.69 -14.14 12.25
C GLY A 129 16.74 -12.96 12.34
N ASP A 130 17.25 -11.72 12.34
CA ASP A 130 16.42 -10.52 12.18
C ASP A 130 16.13 -10.26 10.70
N PHE A 131 15.06 -9.51 10.46
CA PHE A 131 14.64 -9.05 9.13
C PHE A 131 14.57 -7.53 9.09
N SER A 132 14.98 -6.98 7.96
CA SER A 132 14.89 -5.54 7.71
C SER A 132 13.45 -5.11 7.46
N GLU A 133 12.99 -4.11 8.21
CA GLU A 133 11.68 -3.52 7.98
C GLU A 133 11.58 -2.93 6.56
N SER A 134 12.64 -2.27 6.06
CA SER A 134 12.59 -1.66 4.72
C SER A 134 12.41 -2.70 3.62
N ASP A 135 13.10 -3.85 3.70
CA ASP A 135 12.93 -4.94 2.72
C ASP A 135 11.57 -5.62 2.85
N ILE A 136 11.06 -5.81 4.07
CA ILE A 136 9.72 -6.36 4.29
C ILE A 136 8.68 -5.49 3.58
N TRP A 137 8.72 -4.17 3.79
CA TRP A 137 7.79 -3.26 3.11
C TRP A 137 7.98 -3.30 1.59
N ARG A 138 9.24 -3.25 1.12
CA ARG A 138 9.57 -3.24 -0.30
C ARG A 138 9.07 -4.48 -1.04
N TYR A 139 9.22 -5.66 -0.46
CA TYR A 139 9.01 -6.93 -1.15
C TYR A 139 7.74 -7.69 -0.74
N CYS A 140 7.24 -7.46 0.48
CA CYS A 140 6.10 -8.22 1.01
C CYS A 140 4.79 -7.43 1.05
N THR A 141 4.82 -6.14 0.68
CA THR A 141 3.64 -5.28 0.72
C THR A 141 3.32 -4.62 -0.62
N ALA A 142 2.05 -4.30 -0.85
CA ALA A 142 1.58 -3.61 -2.04
C ALA A 142 2.18 -2.19 -2.18
N VAL A 143 2.54 -1.56 -1.07
CA VAL A 143 3.26 -0.30 -1.05
C VAL A 143 4.76 -0.55 -1.00
N LYS A 144 5.57 0.34 -1.57
CA LYS A 144 7.01 0.09 -1.71
C LYS A 144 7.82 0.41 -0.44
N LYS A 145 7.32 1.33 0.37
CA LYS A 145 7.95 1.83 1.59
C LYS A 145 6.89 1.96 2.66
N LYS A 146 7.28 1.77 3.92
CA LYS A 146 6.42 2.10 5.06
C LYS A 146 6.08 3.59 4.97
N PRO A 147 4.80 3.97 4.95
CA PRO A 147 4.43 5.38 4.88
C PRO A 147 4.90 6.11 6.14
N LYS A 148 5.38 7.32 5.96
CA LYS A 148 5.71 8.22 7.06
C LYS A 148 4.44 8.82 7.63
N THR A 149 4.42 8.96 8.94
CA THR A 149 3.35 9.69 9.64
C THR A 149 3.62 11.20 9.56
N ILE A 150 2.62 12.01 9.88
CA ILE A 150 2.78 13.47 9.94
C ILE A 150 3.94 13.85 10.87
N ASP A 151 4.11 13.15 12.00
CA ASP A 151 5.19 13.39 12.96
C ASP A 151 6.59 13.24 12.34
N ARG A 152 6.72 12.40 11.31
CA ARG A 152 7.98 12.13 10.59
C ARG A 152 8.21 13.05 9.37
N GLU A 153 7.24 13.89 9.02
CA GLU A 153 7.35 14.89 7.96
C GLU A 153 7.29 16.30 8.56
N THR A 154 8.46 16.80 8.99
CA THR A 154 8.60 18.02 9.80
C THR A 154 7.92 19.25 9.18
N GLU A 155 8.05 19.44 7.88
CA GLU A 155 7.44 20.58 7.17
C GLU A 155 5.91 20.48 7.20
N GLU A 156 5.36 19.30 6.98
CA GLU A 156 3.91 19.09 7.01
C GLU A 156 3.37 19.19 8.44
N LYS A 157 4.07 18.61 9.43
CA LYS A 157 3.71 18.71 10.85
C LYS A 157 3.52 20.16 11.29
N ALA A 158 4.37 21.07 10.82
CA ALA A 158 4.29 22.49 11.14
C ALA A 158 3.02 23.18 10.60
N THR A 159 2.32 22.57 9.63
CA THR A 159 1.09 23.13 9.05
C THR A 159 -0.16 22.83 9.88
N TYR A 160 -0.17 21.77 10.69
CA TYR A 160 -1.33 21.39 11.50
C TYR A 160 -1.27 22.03 12.90
N THR A 161 -1.68 23.29 12.97
CA THR A 161 -1.62 24.10 14.21
C THR A 161 -2.95 24.20 14.96
N THR A 162 -4.06 23.88 14.32
CA THR A 162 -5.42 23.98 14.88
C THR A 162 -5.63 23.02 16.04
N GLU A 163 -5.99 23.56 17.21
CA GLU A 163 -6.31 22.75 18.40
C GLU A 163 -7.46 21.79 18.16
N ASN A 164 -7.36 20.60 18.75
CA ASN A 164 -8.36 19.53 18.67
C ASN A 164 -8.63 18.99 17.25
N SER A 165 -7.78 19.36 16.29
CA SER A 165 -7.84 18.83 14.93
C SER A 165 -7.15 17.47 14.84
N TYR A 166 -7.64 16.60 13.96
CA TYR A 166 -7.04 15.29 13.78
C TYR A 166 -5.54 15.36 13.44
N GLY A 167 -5.18 16.25 12.52
CA GLY A 167 -3.81 16.42 12.03
C GLY A 167 -2.83 16.89 13.12
N LYS A 168 -3.30 17.63 14.11
CA LYS A 168 -2.48 18.06 15.26
C LYS A 168 -2.40 17.00 16.36
N ASP A 169 -3.53 16.42 16.72
CA ASP A 169 -3.63 15.54 17.89
C ASP A 169 -3.11 14.12 17.63
N ASN A 170 -2.97 13.72 16.37
CA ASN A 170 -2.66 12.35 15.97
C ASN A 170 -1.54 12.29 14.93
N THR A 171 -0.56 13.18 15.05
CA THR A 171 0.58 13.28 14.12
C THR A 171 1.37 11.97 14.00
N ASP A 172 1.41 11.17 15.06
CA ASP A 172 2.11 9.88 15.15
C ASP A 172 1.33 8.71 14.51
N LYS A 173 0.06 8.91 14.15
CA LYS A 173 -0.84 7.85 13.66
C LYS A 173 -1.32 8.07 12.24
N LEU A 174 -1.52 9.33 11.86
CA LEU A 174 -2.01 9.71 10.53
C LEU A 174 -0.85 9.75 9.55
N VAL A 175 -1.07 9.21 8.36
CA VAL A 175 -0.06 9.20 7.30
C VAL A 175 0.08 10.62 6.75
N ALA A 176 1.32 11.08 6.57
CA ALA A 176 1.58 12.40 6.00
C ALA A 176 1.04 12.47 4.56
N ILE A 177 0.47 13.61 4.19
CA ILE A 177 -0.03 13.86 2.84
C ILE A 177 1.14 13.86 1.87
N THR A 178 2.28 14.44 2.20
CA THR A 178 3.48 14.52 1.35
C THR A 178 4.40 13.31 1.54
N GLY A 179 5.29 13.05 0.56
CA GLY A 179 6.33 12.00 0.67
C GLY A 179 5.86 10.54 0.64
N ASN A 180 4.56 10.28 0.47
CA ASN A 180 3.93 8.96 0.62
C ASN A 180 3.16 8.50 -0.62
N ASP A 181 3.61 8.84 -1.83
CA ASP A 181 2.83 8.65 -3.07
C ASP A 181 2.44 7.18 -3.32
N SER A 182 3.35 6.23 -3.10
CA SER A 182 3.05 4.79 -3.24
C SER A 182 1.92 4.35 -2.30
N PHE A 183 1.90 4.86 -1.06
CA PHE A 183 0.82 4.59 -0.12
C PHE A 183 -0.48 5.21 -0.59
N TRP A 184 -0.48 6.49 -0.95
CA TRP A 184 -1.72 7.19 -1.34
C TRP A 184 -2.34 6.62 -2.61
N ASN A 185 -1.53 6.20 -3.59
CA ASN A 185 -2.02 5.55 -4.80
C ASN A 185 -2.69 4.20 -4.47
N GLU A 186 -2.06 3.40 -3.63
CA GLU A 186 -2.59 2.09 -3.24
C GLU A 186 -3.83 2.23 -2.34
N GLN A 187 -3.78 3.15 -1.39
CA GLN A 187 -4.89 3.47 -0.50
C GLN A 187 -6.08 4.01 -1.29
N GLN A 188 -5.82 4.79 -2.34
CA GLN A 188 -6.84 5.27 -3.27
C GLN A 188 -7.50 4.13 -4.04
N ARG A 189 -6.71 3.16 -4.54
CA ARG A 189 -7.21 1.97 -5.22
C ARG A 189 -8.10 1.16 -4.30
N LEU A 190 -7.62 0.81 -3.11
CA LEU A 190 -8.36 0.04 -2.11
C LEU A 190 -9.67 0.73 -1.69
N PHE A 191 -9.67 2.06 -1.61
CA PHE A 191 -10.85 2.83 -1.24
C PHE A 191 -11.97 2.77 -2.28
N PHE A 192 -11.63 2.87 -3.56
CA PHE A 192 -12.66 2.82 -4.59
C PHE A 192 -13.00 1.41 -5.07
N GLU A 193 -12.21 0.41 -4.67
CA GLU A 193 -12.63 -0.98 -4.77
C GLU A 193 -13.81 -1.25 -3.84
N ASP A 194 -14.84 -1.91 -4.34
CA ASP A 194 -16.01 -2.31 -3.56
C ASP A 194 -15.75 -3.59 -2.76
N LYS A 195 -14.52 -3.73 -2.27
CA LYS A 195 -14.00 -4.94 -1.63
C LYS A 195 -13.19 -4.53 -0.40
N TRP A 196 -13.11 -5.45 0.56
CA TRP A 196 -12.26 -5.34 1.75
C TRP A 196 -12.69 -4.26 2.76
N GLU A 197 -11.90 -4.09 3.82
CA GLU A 197 -12.21 -3.17 4.93
C GLU A 197 -11.91 -1.71 4.61
N ARG A 198 -11.06 -1.44 3.62
CA ARG A 198 -10.69 -0.08 3.23
C ARG A 198 -11.60 0.52 2.15
N SER A 199 -12.62 -0.21 1.69
CA SER A 199 -13.59 0.31 0.74
C SER A 199 -14.36 1.50 1.31
N GLY A 200 -14.51 2.55 0.50
CA GLY A 200 -15.35 3.70 0.79
C GLY A 200 -16.84 3.36 0.87
N SER A 201 -17.29 2.20 0.37
CA SER A 201 -18.68 1.74 0.58
C SER A 201 -19.00 1.47 2.05
N LYS A 202 -17.97 1.32 2.89
CA LYS A 202 -18.09 1.16 4.35
C LYS A 202 -18.01 2.48 5.11
N ALA A 203 -17.84 3.61 4.43
CA ALA A 203 -17.76 4.92 5.09
C ALA A 203 -19.10 5.31 5.71
N THR A 204 -19.01 6.02 6.83
CA THR A 204 -20.18 6.50 7.58
C THR A 204 -21.06 7.37 6.67
N GLU A 205 -22.37 7.16 6.69
CA GLU A 205 -23.31 7.88 5.83
C GLU A 205 -23.14 9.40 5.98
N ASN A 206 -23.20 10.12 4.86
CA ASN A 206 -23.00 11.57 4.75
C ASN A 206 -21.61 12.09 5.16
N SER A 207 -20.64 11.23 5.50
CA SER A 207 -19.26 11.66 5.76
C SER A 207 -18.54 12.13 4.49
N LEU A 208 -17.44 12.87 4.66
CA LEU A 208 -16.55 13.27 3.56
C LEU A 208 -16.17 12.08 2.67
N PHE A 209 -15.85 10.94 3.28
CA PHE A 209 -15.43 9.73 2.58
C PHE A 209 -16.59 9.06 1.85
N HIS A 210 -17.76 8.94 2.49
CA HIS A 210 -18.95 8.39 1.84
C HIS A 210 -19.34 9.21 0.61
N ASN A 211 -19.29 10.55 0.74
CA ASN A 211 -19.57 11.46 -0.36
C ASN A 211 -18.56 11.31 -1.51
N LEU A 212 -17.26 11.18 -1.21
CA LEU A 212 -16.22 10.91 -2.20
C LEU A 212 -16.49 9.59 -2.96
N PHE A 213 -16.81 8.52 -2.24
CA PHE A 213 -17.08 7.20 -2.83
C PHE A 213 -18.31 7.23 -3.74
N ASN A 214 -19.40 7.85 -3.30
CA ASN A 214 -20.63 7.94 -4.09
C ASN A 214 -20.46 8.80 -5.35
N LYS A 215 -19.73 9.92 -5.27
CA LYS A 215 -19.38 10.72 -6.45
C LYS A 215 -18.63 9.87 -7.48
N ASN A 216 -17.69 9.03 -7.04
CA ASN A 216 -16.99 8.12 -7.94
C ASN A 216 -17.94 7.11 -8.61
N LYS A 217 -18.84 6.49 -7.83
CA LYS A 217 -19.83 5.52 -8.34
C LYS A 217 -20.80 6.15 -9.35
N ARG A 218 -21.16 7.43 -9.18
CA ARG A 218 -22.02 8.18 -10.10
C ARG A 218 -21.27 8.77 -11.31
N GLY A 219 -19.94 8.66 -11.37
CA GLY A 219 -19.14 9.30 -12.43
C GLY A 219 -19.07 10.83 -12.31
N GLU A 220 -19.32 11.37 -11.11
CA GLU A 220 -19.35 12.81 -10.81
C GLU A 220 -18.06 13.30 -10.14
N ARG A 221 -17.14 12.39 -9.82
CA ARG A 221 -15.87 12.71 -9.14
C ARG A 221 -14.97 13.52 -10.06
N LYS A 222 -14.47 14.66 -9.56
CA LYS A 222 -13.43 15.45 -10.25
C LYS A 222 -12.05 14.86 -9.98
N ASP A 223 -11.11 15.04 -10.91
CA ASP A 223 -9.75 14.49 -10.75
C ASP A 223 -9.02 14.96 -9.48
N ALA A 224 -9.27 16.20 -9.04
CA ALA A 224 -8.72 16.75 -7.80
C ALA A 224 -9.35 16.15 -6.51
N GLU A 225 -10.52 15.50 -6.63
CA GLU A 225 -11.18 14.82 -5.52
C GLU A 225 -10.59 13.42 -5.38
N THR A 226 -9.53 13.33 -4.58
CA THR A 226 -8.83 12.09 -4.26
C THR A 226 -9.06 11.75 -2.79
N LEU A 227 -8.77 10.51 -2.42
CA LEU A 227 -8.74 10.12 -1.02
C LEU A 227 -7.68 10.90 -0.25
N ARG A 228 -6.51 11.13 -0.85
CA ARG A 228 -5.43 11.93 -0.27
C ARG A 228 -5.89 13.34 0.07
N SER A 229 -6.55 14.04 -0.87
CA SER A 229 -7.07 15.39 -0.60
C SER A 229 -8.23 15.37 0.40
N THR A 230 -9.05 14.31 0.41
CA THR A 230 -10.11 14.14 1.41
C THR A 230 -9.54 13.92 2.82
N CYS A 231 -8.47 13.13 2.96
CA CYS A 231 -7.73 12.98 4.21
C CYS A 231 -7.11 14.31 4.66
N GLN A 232 -6.52 15.07 3.75
CA GLN A 232 -5.97 16.40 4.07
C GLN A 232 -7.06 17.34 4.62
N ILE A 233 -8.25 17.35 4.02
CA ILE A 233 -9.39 18.11 4.55
C ILE A 233 -9.80 17.60 5.92
N ALA A 234 -9.90 16.27 6.09
CA ALA A 234 -10.28 15.64 7.35
C ALA A 234 -9.28 15.96 8.48
N TYR A 235 -7.98 16.09 8.18
CA TYR A 235 -6.95 16.44 9.17
C TYR A 235 -7.18 17.81 9.80
N GLY A 236 -7.77 18.76 9.07
CA GLY A 236 -8.16 20.07 9.59
C GLY A 236 -9.48 20.09 10.37
N LYS A 237 -10.21 18.96 10.46
CA LYS A 237 -11.48 18.87 11.19
C LYS A 237 -11.26 18.48 12.64
N THR A 238 -12.18 18.89 13.51
CA THR A 238 -12.18 18.48 14.91
C THR A 238 -12.78 17.08 15.08
N SER A 239 -12.32 16.35 16.09
CA SER A 239 -12.78 14.99 16.39
C SER A 239 -14.25 14.87 16.78
N SER A 240 -14.88 15.98 17.17
CA SER A 240 -16.30 16.07 17.53
C SER A 240 -17.24 16.28 16.33
N GLY A 241 -16.72 16.49 15.12
CA GLY A 241 -17.53 16.79 13.94
C GLY A 241 -18.09 15.53 13.26
N SER A 242 -19.31 15.62 12.73
CA SER A 242 -19.94 14.51 11.97
C SER A 242 -19.43 14.37 10.54
N GLU A 243 -18.82 15.42 9.97
CA GLU A 243 -18.31 15.42 8.59
C GLU A 243 -17.15 14.43 8.40
N ALA A 244 -16.29 14.28 9.40
CA ALA A 244 -15.13 13.40 9.40
C ALA A 244 -15.16 12.51 10.66
N PRO A 245 -16.03 11.49 10.72
CA PRO A 245 -16.10 10.59 11.86
C PRO A 245 -14.74 9.95 12.13
N GLU A 246 -14.35 9.88 13.40
CA GLU A 246 -13.01 9.40 13.80
C GLU A 246 -12.68 8.03 13.19
N ALA A 247 -13.66 7.12 13.22
CA ALA A 247 -13.52 5.80 12.63
C ALA A 247 -13.18 5.83 11.13
N ASP A 248 -13.78 6.74 10.35
CA ASP A 248 -13.49 6.88 8.92
C ASP A 248 -12.10 7.49 8.71
N VAL A 249 -11.74 8.53 9.48
CA VAL A 249 -10.42 9.18 9.39
C VAL A 249 -9.30 8.15 9.62
N PHE A 250 -9.37 7.38 10.70
CA PHE A 250 -8.35 6.37 10.96
C PHE A 250 -8.42 5.22 9.96
N ARG A 251 -9.61 4.79 9.53
CA ARG A 251 -9.75 3.71 8.54
C ARG A 251 -9.06 4.05 7.23
N TYR A 252 -9.18 5.28 6.75
CA TYR A 252 -8.72 5.62 5.40
C TYR A 252 -7.41 6.41 5.36
N CYS A 253 -7.06 7.12 6.43
CA CYS A 253 -5.92 8.03 6.48
C CYS A 253 -4.79 7.57 7.41
N SER A 254 -4.97 6.43 8.10
CA SER A 254 -3.91 5.79 8.89
C SER A 254 -3.46 4.46 8.28
N LEU A 255 -2.26 4.03 8.67
CA LEU A 255 -1.71 2.74 8.29
C LEU A 255 -2.42 1.56 9.00
N LYS A 256 -2.87 1.75 10.25
CA LYS A 256 -3.45 0.68 11.09
C LYS A 256 -4.97 0.52 11.00
N ARG A 257 -5.67 1.44 10.32
CA ARG A 257 -7.14 1.60 10.27
C ARG A 257 -7.82 2.04 11.57
N THR A 258 -7.09 2.05 12.68
CA THR A 258 -7.59 2.39 14.01
C THR A 258 -6.68 3.43 14.66
N LYS A 259 -7.18 4.09 15.71
CA LYS A 259 -6.42 5.09 16.48
C LYS A 259 -5.30 4.51 17.36
N SER A 260 -5.30 3.19 17.55
CA SER A 260 -4.45 2.45 18.49
C SER A 260 -2.98 2.31 18.08
#